data_AF-A0A1M3QYD4-F1
#
_entry.id   AF-A0A1M3QYD4-F1
#
_cell.length_a   1.000
_cell.length_b   1.000
_cell.length_c   1.000
_cell.angle_alpha   90.00
_cell.angle_beta   90.00
_cell.angle_gamma   90.00
#
_symmetry.space_group_name_H-M   'P 1'
#
loop_
_entity.id
_entity.type
_entity.pdbx_description
1 polymer ?
#
loop_
_entity_poly.entity_id
_entity_poly.type
_entity_poly.pdbx_seq_one_letter_code
_entity_poly.pdbx_strand_id
1 'polypeptide(L)'
;MKTPVSLVQPAIAQGYYLSFGKALLNPGASIMHTLKAVPADQLFLETDDTGVSIREIYKSAAEIRNITENEIALQLQKNYDSVFNYAEY
;
A
#
# COMPACT_ATOMS: atom_id res chain seq x y z
N MET A 1 -21.21 13.89 -0.64
CA MET A 1 -20.74 12.51 -0.41
C MET A 1 -19.24 12.55 -0.18
N LYS A 2 -18.73 11.86 0.84
CA LYS A 2 -17.28 11.69 1.06
C LYS A 2 -16.75 10.65 0.06
N THR A 3 -15.67 10.96 -0.64
CA THR A 3 -14.97 9.97 -1.48
C THR A 3 -14.14 9.04 -0.60
N PRO A 4 -13.84 7.80 -1.04
CA PRO A 4 -12.98 6.88 -0.29
C PRO A 4 -11.64 7.52 0.13
N VAL A 5 -11.05 8.33 -0.75
CA VAL A 5 -9.81 9.09 -0.49
C VAL A 5 -10.00 10.08 0.67
N SER A 6 -11.12 10.82 0.71
CA SER A 6 -11.39 11.79 1.78
C SER A 6 -11.52 11.16 3.18
N LEU A 7 -11.76 9.85 3.27
CA LEU A 7 -11.81 9.14 4.56
C LEU A 7 -10.42 8.82 5.10
N VAL A 8 -9.46 8.53 4.22
CA VAL A 8 -8.09 8.15 4.61
C VAL A 8 -7.13 9.34 4.65
N GLN A 9 -7.46 10.44 3.97
CA GLN A 9 -6.62 11.62 3.86
C GLN A 9 -6.17 12.22 5.20
N PRO A 10 -7.00 12.27 6.26
CA PRO A 10 -6.54 12.72 7.58
C PRO A 10 -5.46 11.81 8.19
N ALA A 11 -5.52 10.49 7.95
CA ALA A 11 -4.52 9.57 8.47
C ALA A 11 -3.16 9.75 7.75
N ILE A 12 -3.20 9.83 6.42
CA ILE A 12 -2.04 10.14 5.57
C ILE A 12 -1.38 11.46 6.00
N ALA A 13 -2.20 12.50 6.22
CA ALA A 13 -1.72 13.81 6.65
C ALA A 13 -1.03 13.81 8.03
N GLN A 14 -1.39 12.86 8.90
CA GLN A 14 -0.76 12.67 10.22
C GLN A 14 0.47 11.75 10.18
N GLY A 15 0.89 11.30 8.98
CA GLY A 15 2.07 10.43 8.82
C GLY A 15 1.78 8.95 8.99
N TYR A 16 0.50 8.53 9.07
CA TYR A 16 0.17 7.12 9.14
C TYR A 16 0.33 6.43 7.78
N TYR A 17 0.76 5.17 7.85
CA TYR A 17 0.88 4.29 6.69
C TYR A 17 -0.43 3.52 6.48
N LEU A 18 -0.75 3.22 5.23
CA LEU A 18 -1.88 2.35 4.88
C LEU A 18 -1.37 1.06 4.26
N SER A 19 -1.87 -0.07 4.77
CA SER A 19 -1.58 -1.41 4.25
C SER A 19 -2.74 -1.92 3.41
N PHE A 20 -2.44 -2.62 2.31
CA PHE A 20 -3.44 -3.21 1.40
C PHE A 20 -3.15 -4.69 1.19
N GLY A 21 -4.19 -5.52 1.31
CA GLY A 21 -4.06 -6.97 1.11
C GLY A 21 -4.92 -7.52 -0.01
N LYS A 22 -5.56 -8.68 0.23
CA LYS A 22 -6.35 -9.44 -0.76
C LYS A 22 -7.40 -8.66 -1.53
N ALA A 23 -7.87 -7.53 -1.00
CA ALA A 23 -8.81 -6.64 -1.68
C ALA A 23 -8.24 -6.09 -3.01
N LEU A 24 -6.92 -6.12 -3.20
CA LEU A 24 -6.28 -5.78 -4.46
C LEU A 24 -6.50 -6.83 -5.56
N LEU A 25 -6.81 -8.08 -5.23
CA LEU A 25 -6.98 -9.13 -6.25
C LEU A 25 -8.30 -9.00 -7.04
N ASN A 26 -9.30 -8.34 -6.45
CA ASN A 26 -10.53 -7.98 -7.13
C ASN A 26 -10.97 -6.58 -6.67
N PRO A 27 -10.28 -5.52 -7.11
CA PRO A 27 -10.41 -4.21 -6.53
C PRO A 27 -11.62 -3.48 -7.11
N GLY A 28 -12.52 -3.03 -6.23
CA GLY A 28 -13.52 -2.04 -6.61
C GLY A 28 -12.88 -0.66 -6.86
N ALA A 29 -13.61 0.24 -7.54
CA ALA A 29 -13.13 1.58 -7.87
C ALA A 29 -12.58 2.36 -6.65
N SER A 30 -13.20 2.19 -5.47
CA SER A 30 -12.75 2.79 -4.23
C SER A 30 -11.34 2.36 -3.83
N ILE A 31 -11.03 1.06 -3.91
CA ILE A 31 -9.71 0.51 -3.56
C ILE A 31 -8.67 1.00 -4.56
N MET A 32 -9.00 0.96 -5.86
CA MET A 32 -8.09 1.45 -6.91
C MET A 32 -7.76 2.92 -6.74
N HIS A 33 -8.76 3.78 -6.50
CA HIS A 33 -8.55 5.21 -6.29
C HIS A 33 -7.73 5.48 -5.02
N THR A 34 -8.02 4.78 -3.92
CA THR A 34 -7.27 4.95 -2.69
C THR A 34 -5.81 4.52 -2.86
N LEU A 35 -5.53 3.35 -3.44
CA LEU A 35 -4.15 2.89 -3.67
C LEU A 35 -3.34 3.86 -4.57
N LYS A 36 -3.99 4.48 -5.55
CA LYS A 36 -3.37 5.51 -6.41
C LYS A 36 -3.12 6.83 -5.66
N ALA A 37 -3.99 7.19 -4.72
CA ALA A 37 -3.91 8.45 -3.99
C ALA A 37 -2.93 8.40 -2.80
N VAL A 38 -2.69 7.22 -2.22
CA VAL A 38 -1.75 7.04 -1.11
C VAL A 38 -0.32 7.34 -1.59
N PRO A 39 0.43 8.19 -0.87
CA PRO A 39 1.86 8.41 -1.13
C PRO A 39 2.64 7.10 -1.11
N ALA A 40 3.60 6.95 -2.03
CA ALA A 40 4.35 5.71 -2.16
C ALA A 40 5.17 5.40 -0.90
N ASP A 41 5.60 6.43 -0.18
CA ASP A 41 6.35 6.41 1.07
C ASP A 41 5.48 6.17 2.33
N GLN A 42 4.16 5.99 2.16
CA GLN A 42 3.20 5.69 3.22
C GLN A 42 2.36 4.44 2.93
N LEU A 43 2.88 3.55 2.09
CA LEU A 43 2.20 2.36 1.59
C LEU A 43 2.84 1.07 2.14
N PHE A 44 2.01 0.11 2.53
CA PHE A 44 2.42 -1.28 2.74
C PHE A 44 1.50 -2.27 2.01
N LEU A 45 1.95 -3.51 1.85
CA LEU A 45 1.18 -4.63 1.32
C LEU A 45 1.23 -5.81 2.28
N GLU A 46 0.12 -6.53 2.45
CA GLU A 46 -0.01 -7.60 3.45
C GLU A 46 -0.84 -8.79 2.96
N THR A 47 -0.68 -9.96 3.60
CA THR A 47 -1.52 -11.14 3.32
C THR A 47 -2.58 -11.41 4.38
N ASP A 48 -2.46 -10.84 5.58
CA ASP A 48 -3.35 -11.06 6.74
C ASP A 48 -3.68 -12.55 7.00
N ASP A 49 -2.66 -13.42 6.82
CA ASP A 49 -2.75 -14.89 6.93
C ASP A 49 -3.84 -15.56 6.06
N THR A 50 -4.28 -14.89 4.98
CA THR A 50 -5.38 -15.37 4.13
C THR A 50 -5.01 -16.50 3.17
N GLY A 51 -3.82 -17.10 3.30
CA GLY A 51 -3.28 -18.12 2.38
C GLY A 51 -2.95 -17.62 0.97
N VAL A 52 -3.29 -16.37 0.65
CA VAL A 52 -3.00 -15.72 -0.62
C VAL A 52 -1.50 -15.46 -0.74
N SER A 53 -0.95 -15.74 -1.93
CA SER A 53 0.44 -15.41 -2.23
C SER A 53 0.66 -13.89 -2.19
N ILE A 54 1.65 -13.44 -1.42
CA ILE A 54 2.05 -12.03 -1.38
C ILE A 54 2.43 -11.51 -2.77
N ARG A 55 2.96 -12.38 -3.65
CA ARG A 55 3.33 -12.01 -5.02
C ARG A 55 2.14 -11.55 -5.85
N GLU A 56 0.97 -12.18 -5.69
CA GLU A 56 -0.24 -11.76 -6.42
C GLU A 56 -0.69 -10.36 -5.99
N ILE A 57 -0.49 -10.02 -4.72
CA ILE A 57 -0.80 -8.70 -4.17
C ILE A 57 0.18 -7.65 -4.71
N TYR A 58 1.48 -7.97 -4.78
CA TYR A 58 2.50 -7.12 -5.39
C TYR A 58 2.19 -6.84 -6.85
N LYS A 59 1.88 -7.89 -7.63
CA LYS A 59 1.53 -7.78 -9.04
C LYS A 59 0.32 -6.87 -9.25
N SER A 60 -0.77 -7.12 -8.53
CA SER A 60 -1.96 -6.28 -8.64
C SER A 60 -1.69 -4.82 -8.25
N ALA A 61 -0.95 -4.59 -7.17
CA ALA A 61 -0.61 -3.23 -6.73
C ALA A 61 0.24 -2.48 -7.77
N ALA A 62 1.22 -3.17 -8.38
CA ALA A 62 2.06 -2.66 -9.45
C ALA A 62 1.24 -2.31 -10.71
N GLU A 63 0.34 -3.20 -11.13
CA GLU A 63 -0.60 -2.97 -12.24
C GLU A 63 -1.49 -1.76 -11.99
N ILE A 64 -2.11 -1.65 -10.80
CA ILE A 64 -2.98 -0.52 -10.45
C ILE A 64 -2.21 0.80 -10.44
N ARG A 65 -0.96 0.81 -9.95
CA ARG A 65 -0.12 2.02 -9.90
C ARG A 65 0.67 2.28 -11.19
N ASN A 66 0.56 1.40 -12.18
CA ASN A 66 1.29 1.47 -13.46
C ASN A 66 2.80 1.61 -13.27
N ILE A 67 3.36 0.74 -12.43
CA ILE A 67 4.80 0.58 -12.16
C ILE A 67 5.17 -0.91 -12.20
N THR A 68 6.44 -1.24 -12.08
CA THR A 68 6.90 -2.62 -12.01
C THR A 68 6.78 -3.21 -10.59
N GLU A 69 6.72 -4.55 -10.49
CA GLU A 69 6.81 -5.26 -9.20
C GLU A 69 8.10 -4.92 -8.43
N ASN A 70 9.21 -4.68 -9.15
CA ASN A 70 10.47 -4.29 -8.52
C ASN A 70 10.42 -2.88 -7.93
N GLU A 71 9.82 -1.92 -8.63
CA GLU A 71 9.67 -0.55 -8.11
C GLU A 71 8.84 -0.51 -6.83
N ILE A 72 7.72 -1.24 -6.78
CA ILE A 72 6.91 -1.30 -5.57
C ILE A 72 7.64 -2.03 -4.44
N ALA A 73 8.36 -3.13 -4.73
CA ALA A 73 9.14 -3.85 -3.73
C ALA A 73 10.25 -2.97 -3.11
N LEU A 74 10.98 -2.23 -3.95
CA LEU A 74 12.01 -1.29 -3.48
C LEU A 74 11.42 -0.17 -2.62
N GLN A 75 10.25 0.35 -2.98
CA GLN A 75 9.58 1.36 -2.18
C GLN A 75 9.12 0.79 -0.83
N LEU A 76 8.54 -0.41 -0.81
CA LEU A 76 8.11 -1.08 0.42
C LEU A 76 9.29 -1.35 1.36
N GLN A 77 10.46 -1.69 0.83
CA GLN A 77 11.69 -1.82 1.63
C GLN A 77 12.07 -0.50 2.28
N LYS A 78 12.06 0.62 1.54
CA LYS A 78 12.34 1.94 2.11
C LYS A 78 11.36 2.32 3.21
N ASN A 79 10.08 2.00 3.02
CA ASN A 79 9.03 2.25 4.01
C ASN A 79 9.27 1.40 5.27
N TYR A 80 9.63 0.13 5.09
CA TYR A 80 10.00 -0.76 6.18
C TYR A 80 11.17 -0.20 6.98
N ASP A 81 12.24 0.23 6.29
CA ASP A 81 13.42 0.82 6.93
C ASP A 81 13.05 2.08 7.72
N SER A 82 12.16 2.93 7.18
CA SER A 82 11.72 4.16 7.86
C SER A 82 10.88 3.91 9.11
N VAL A 83 10.18 2.78 9.21
CA VAL A 83 9.22 2.52 10.30
C VAL A 83 9.78 1.56 11.34
N PHE A 84 10.53 0.55 10.92
CA PHE A 84 10.95 -0.56 11.76
C PHE A 84 12.46 -0.58 12.01
N ASN A 85 13.25 0.13 11.20
CA ASN A 85 14.69 0.17 11.36
C ASN A 85 15.10 1.44 12.12
N TYR A 86 14.80 1.46 13.42
CA TYR A 86 15.45 2.40 14.33
C TYR A 86 16.89 1.93 14.50
N ALA A 87 17.86 2.72 14.04
CA ALA A 87 19.25 2.51 14.42
C ALA A 87 19.32 2.56 15.95
N GLU A 88 19.56 1.41 16.57
CA GLU A 88 20.01 1.34 17.96
C GLU A 88 21.28 2.17 18.07
N TYR A 89 21.18 3.30 18.78
CA TYR A 89 22.31 4.01 19.37
C TYR A 89 22.32 3.72 20.86
#